data_AF-J9CCZ2-F1
#
_entry.id   AF-J9CCZ2-F1
#
_cell.length_a   1.000
_cell.length_b   1.000
_cell.length_c   1.000
_cell.angle_alpha   90.00
_cell.angle_beta   90.00
_cell.angle_gamma   90.00
#
_symmetry.space_group_name_H-M   'P 1'
#
loop_
_entity.id
_entity.type
_entity.pdbx_description
1 polymer ?
#
loop_
_entity_poly.entity_id
_entity_poly.type
_entity_poly.pdbx_seq_one_letter_code
_entity_poly.pdbx_strand_id
1 'polypeptide(L)'
;MKSAGVVVGRVDSVTFDPETFQAHVTMNINAEYQFPTDTSAKILTSGLLGEQYIGLEAGADLENLKSGDTIRRTQSAVVLESLISQFMYNMAEKN
;
A
#
# COMPACT_ATOMS: atom_id res chain seq x y z
N MET A 1 -1.10 8.85 -3.88
CA MET A 1 -0.37 8.11 -2.82
C MET A 1 -0.29 9.00 -1.60
N LYS A 2 -0.39 8.45 -0.39
CA LYS A 2 -0.40 9.24 0.83
C LYS A 2 0.54 8.68 1.89
N SER A 3 1.08 9.54 2.74
CA SER A 3 1.76 9.18 3.98
C SER A 3 1.26 10.09 5.10
N ALA A 4 0.93 9.52 6.26
CA ALA A 4 0.33 10.25 7.39
C ALA A 4 -0.86 11.18 7.00
N GLY A 5 -1.64 10.79 5.99
CA GLY A 5 -2.76 11.58 5.47
C GLY A 5 -2.40 12.64 4.41
N VAL A 6 -1.11 12.93 4.21
CA VAL A 6 -0.60 13.90 3.23
C VAL A 6 -0.36 13.24 1.88
N VAL A 7 -0.72 13.90 0.78
CA VAL A 7 -0.41 13.42 -0.58
C VAL A 7 1.07 13.63 -0.85
N VAL A 8 1.79 12.54 -1.11
CA VAL A 8 3.26 12.56 -1.30
C VAL A 8 3.70 12.18 -2.71
N GLY A 9 2.75 11.84 -3.58
CA GLY A 9 3.02 11.45 -4.96
C GLY A 9 1.84 10.74 -5.62
N ARG A 10 2.09 10.15 -6.77
CA ARG A 10 1.10 9.50 -7.64
C ARG A 10 1.59 8.16 -8.21
N VAL A 11 0.64 7.28 -8.49
CA VAL A 11 0.90 6.08 -9.30
C VAL A 11 1.09 6.53 -10.74
N ASP A 12 2.14 6.04 -11.38
CA ASP A 12 2.45 6.33 -12.77
C ASP A 12 1.86 5.26 -13.70
N SER A 13 2.12 3.99 -13.38
CA SER A 13 1.58 2.86 -14.14
C SER A 13 1.39 1.63 -13.25
N VAL A 14 0.47 0.78 -13.69
CA VAL A 14 0.23 -0.56 -13.13
C VAL A 14 0.27 -1.53 -14.29
N THR A 15 1.16 -2.52 -14.21
CA THR A 15 1.30 -3.57 -15.20
C THR A 15 1.20 -4.93 -14.53
N PHE A 16 0.91 -5.96 -15.31
CA PHE A 16 0.91 -7.34 -14.85
C PHE A 16 2.17 -8.02 -15.37
N ASP A 17 2.96 -8.60 -14.47
CA ASP A 17 4.14 -9.38 -14.82
C ASP A 17 3.69 -10.85 -15.08
N PRO A 18 3.79 -11.35 -16.32
CA PRO A 18 3.33 -12.69 -16.66
C PRO A 18 4.26 -13.81 -16.17
N GLU A 19 5.48 -13.50 -15.73
CA GLU A 19 6.42 -14.50 -15.19
C GLU A 19 6.17 -14.72 -13.70
N THR A 20 6.00 -13.63 -12.94
CA THR A 20 5.76 -13.69 -11.50
C THR A 20 4.27 -13.77 -11.13
N PHE A 21 3.38 -13.49 -12.09
CA PHE A 21 1.93 -13.35 -11.89
C PHE A 21 1.56 -12.28 -10.85
N GLN A 22 2.40 -11.25 -10.72
CA GLN A 22 2.19 -10.14 -9.77
C GLN A 22 1.89 -8.84 -10.50
N ALA A 23 1.15 -7.95 -9.83
CA ALA A 23 1.02 -6.58 -10.28
C ALA A 23 2.31 -5.81 -9.99
N HIS A 24 2.89 -5.17 -11.00
CA HIS A 24 4.02 -4.27 -10.87
C HIS A 24 3.52 -2.82 -10.94
N VAL A 25 3.78 -2.06 -9.88
CA VAL A 25 3.31 -0.67 -9.75
C VAL A 25 4.51 0.27 -9.80
N THR A 26 4.53 1.15 -10.81
CA THR A 26 5.52 2.23 -10.88
C THR A 26 4.93 3.49 -10.24
N MET A 27 5.70 4.13 -9.38
CA MET A 27 5.26 5.25 -8.56
C MET A 27 6.20 6.43 -8.70
N ASN A 28 5.63 7.63 -8.72
CA ASN A 28 6.38 8.89 -8.69
C ASN A 28 6.12 9.61 -7.36
N ILE A 29 7.14 9.61 -6.49
CA ILE A 29 7.15 10.34 -5.22
C ILE A 29 7.69 11.75 -5.47
N ASN A 30 7.06 12.77 -4.90
CA ASN A 30 7.54 14.15 -5.04
C ASN A 30 8.92 14.28 -4.36
N ALA A 31 9.86 14.96 -5.02
CA ALA A 31 11.25 15.07 -4.57
C ALA A 31 11.44 15.79 -3.21
N GLU A 32 10.44 16.54 -2.76
CA GLU A 32 10.43 17.17 -1.43
C GLU A 32 10.29 16.17 -0.28
N TYR A 33 9.78 14.96 -0.56
CA TYR A 33 9.59 13.90 0.43
C TYR A 33 10.63 12.80 0.25
N GLN A 34 11.43 12.56 1.29
CA GLN A 34 12.41 11.47 1.33
C GLN A 34 11.88 10.35 2.23
N PHE A 35 12.05 9.12 1.76
CA PHE A 35 11.58 7.92 2.45
C PHE A 35 12.76 6.97 2.68
N PRO A 36 12.92 6.42 3.90
CA PRO A 36 13.93 5.40 4.20
C PRO A 36 13.83 4.17 3.30
N THR A 37 14.95 3.47 3.09
CA THR A 37 15.02 2.24 2.27
C THR A 37 14.15 1.11 2.80
N ASP A 38 13.83 1.12 4.09
CA ASP A 38 12.95 0.16 4.73
C ASP A 38 11.45 0.50 4.69
N THR A 39 11.07 1.60 4.03
CA THR A 39 9.68 2.03 3.83
C THR A 39 8.79 0.89 3.35
N SER A 40 7.56 0.83 3.87
CA SER A 40 6.54 -0.10 3.42
C SER A 40 5.42 0.58 2.64
N ALA A 41 4.84 -0.14 1.69
CA ALA A 41 3.71 0.31 0.87
C ALA A 41 2.49 -0.58 1.10
N LYS A 42 1.34 0.04 1.37
CA LYS A 42 0.09 -0.67 1.69
C LYS A 42 -1.03 -0.14 0.80
N ILE A 43 -1.88 -1.01 0.25
CA ILE A 43 -3.10 -0.56 -0.42
C ILE A 43 -4.18 -0.37 0.65
N LEU A 44 -4.70 0.85 0.75
CA LEU A 44 -5.66 1.28 1.77
C LEU A 44 -6.90 1.85 1.09
N THR A 45 -8.04 1.79 1.78
CA THR A 45 -9.30 2.39 1.33
C THR A 45 -9.55 3.68 2.10
N SER A 46 -9.98 4.74 1.40
CA SER A 46 -10.38 5.98 2.05
C SER A 46 -11.71 5.78 2.80
N GLY A 47 -11.64 5.57 4.11
CA GLY A 47 -12.81 5.19 4.90
C GLY A 47 -13.30 3.78 4.52
N LEU A 48 -14.61 3.53 4.67
CA LEU A 48 -15.20 2.21 4.40
C LEU A 48 -15.42 1.93 2.91
N LEU A 49 -15.77 2.95 2.12
CA LEU A 49 -16.26 2.81 0.74
C LEU A 49 -15.62 3.79 -0.26
N GLY A 50 -14.58 4.51 0.16
CA GLY A 50 -13.91 5.46 -0.71
C GLY A 50 -12.97 4.79 -1.71
N GLU A 51 -12.23 5.63 -2.43
CA GLU A 51 -11.19 5.18 -3.35
C GLU A 51 -10.03 4.48 -2.64
N GLN A 52 -9.42 3.53 -3.35
CA GLN A 52 -8.18 2.90 -2.90
C GLN A 52 -6.98 3.81 -3.20
N TYR A 53 -6.00 3.79 -2.30
CA TYR A 53 -4.75 4.51 -2.46
C TYR A 53 -3.58 3.72 -1.87
N ILE A 54 -2.38 4.00 -2.36
CA ILE A 54 -1.15 3.49 -1.76
C ILE A 54 -0.76 4.39 -0.58
N GLY A 55 -0.74 3.80 0.62
CA GLY A 55 -0.17 4.34 1.83
C GLY A 55 1.32 4.01 1.94
N LEU A 56 2.16 5.00 2.22
CA LEU A 56 3.57 4.82 2.53
C LEU A 56 3.82 5.02 4.02
N GLU A 57 4.50 4.07 4.65
CA GLU A 57 4.93 4.13 6.04
C GLU A 57 6.45 4.06 6.08
N ALA A 58 7.07 5.17 6.48
CA ALA A 58 8.51 5.27 6.62
C ALA A 58 9.01 4.32 7.71
N GLY A 59 10.11 3.64 7.45
CA GLY A 59 10.81 2.89 8.47
C GLY A 59 11.84 3.74 9.20
N ALA A 60 12.90 3.10 9.69
CA ALA A 60 13.93 3.71 10.53
C ALA A 60 15.34 3.63 9.93
N ASP A 61 15.48 3.15 8.68
CA ASP A 61 16.78 3.13 8.01
C ASP A 61 17.32 4.55 7.85
N LEU A 62 18.65 4.69 7.92
CA LEU A 62 19.34 5.96 7.71
C LEU A 62 19.47 6.33 6.23
N GLU A 63 19.46 5.31 5.36
CA GLU A 63 19.53 5.51 3.92
C GLU A 63 18.14 5.72 3.34
N ASN A 64 18.03 6.66 2.40
CA ASN A 64 16.77 6.93 1.70
C ASN A 64 16.73 6.23 0.35
N LEU A 65 15.51 5.88 -0.08
CA LEU A 65 15.21 5.38 -1.41
C LEU A 65 15.69 6.35 -2.48
N LYS A 66 16.24 5.79 -3.55
CA LYS A 66 16.68 6.50 -4.74
C LYS A 66 15.73 6.23 -5.91
N SER A 67 15.82 7.05 -6.94
CA SER A 67 15.08 6.81 -8.18
C SER A 67 15.46 5.45 -8.77
N GLY A 68 14.45 4.62 -9.03
CA GLY A 68 14.62 3.25 -9.53
C GLY A 68 14.69 2.18 -8.45
N ASP A 69 14.70 2.55 -7.17
CA ASP A 69 14.64 1.57 -6.09
C ASP A 69 13.25 0.92 -5.99
N THR A 70 13.24 -0.32 -5.47
CA THR A 70 12.01 -1.09 -5.26
C THR A 70 11.67 -1.15 -3.77
N ILE A 71 10.44 -0.75 -3.43
CA ILE A 71 9.87 -1.01 -2.10
C ILE A 71 9.53 -2.50 -1.99
N ARG A 72 10.25 -3.22 -1.11
CA ARG A 72 10.09 -4.67 -0.94
C ARG A 72 9.03 -5.07 0.07
N ARG A 73 8.71 -4.19 1.02
CA ARG A 73 7.69 -4.43 2.05
C ARG A 73 6.34 -3.94 1.54
N THR A 74 5.55 -4.84 0.99
CA THR A 74 4.23 -4.52 0.43
C THR A 74 3.11 -5.25 1.15
N GLN A 75 1.94 -4.62 1.22
CA GLN A 75 0.73 -5.23 1.77
C GLN A 75 -0.47 -4.96 0.85
N SER A 76 -1.17 -6.03 0.50
CA SER A 76 -2.39 -5.97 -0.30
C SER A 76 -3.54 -5.31 0.46
N ALA A 77 -4.52 -4.80 -0.30
CA ALA A 77 -5.77 -4.35 0.26
C ALA A 77 -6.48 -5.52 0.95
N VAL A 78 -7.15 -5.24 2.05
CA VAL A 78 -8.09 -6.19 2.62
C VAL A 78 -9.36 -6.20 1.77
N VAL A 79 -9.83 -7.39 1.44
CA VAL A 79 -11.08 -7.60 0.70
C VAL A 79 -12.25 -7.41 1.67
N LEU A 80 -13.16 -6.48 1.39
CA LEU A 80 -14.25 -6.14 2.33
C LEU A 80 -15.14 -7.34 2.64
N GLU A 81 -15.41 -8.16 1.64
CA GLU A 81 -16.22 -9.37 1.73
C GLU A 81 -15.62 -10.39 2.70
N SER A 82 -14.29 -10.49 2.78
CA SER A 82 -13.63 -11.39 3.72
C SER A 82 -13.77 -10.89 5.16
N LEU A 83 -13.73 -9.57 5.37
CA LEU A 83 -13.96 -8.95 6.69
C LEU A 83 -15.39 -9.16 7.17
N ILE A 84 -16.38 -8.96 6.29
CA ILE A 84 -17.79 -9.21 6.62
C ILE A 84 -18.02 -10.68 6.97
N SER A 85 -17.45 -11.60 6.18
CA SER A 85 -17.55 -13.04 6.42
C SER A 85 -16.95 -13.44 7.77
N GLN A 86 -15.75 -12.92 8.09
CA GLN A 86 -15.09 -13.14 9.37
C GLN A 86 -15.90 -12.56 10.54
N PHE A 87 -16.49 -11.39 10.37
CA PHE A 87 -17.36 -10.78 11.38
C PHE A 87 -18.60 -11.64 11.66
N MET A 88 -19.31 -12.11 10.62
CA MET A 88 -20.48 -12.98 10.76
C MET A 88 -20.13 -14.30 11.46
N TYR A 89 -18.99 -14.90 11.10
CA TYR A 89 -18.49 -16.12 11.73
C TYR A 89 -18.27 -15.93 13.23
N ASN A 90 -17.56 -14.86 13.63
CA ASN A 90 -17.28 -14.53 15.03
C ASN A 90 -18.56 -14.24 15.85
N MET A 91 -19.63 -13.76 15.20
CA MET A 91 -20.94 -13.55 15.84
C MET A 91 -21.70 -14.86 16.05
N ALA A 92 -21.54 -15.83 15.14
CA ALA A 92 -22.15 -17.15 15.25
C ALA A 92 -21.47 -18.01 16.32
N GLU A 93 -20.14 -17.94 16.48
CA GLU A 93 -19.40 -18.68 17.52
C GLU A 93 -19.68 -18.23 18.96
N LYS A 94 -20.17 -17.00 19.14
CA LYS A 94 -20.48 -16.43 20.47
C LYS A 94 -21.88 -16.77 20.98
N ASN A 95 -22.68 -17.51 20.22
CA ASN A 95 -24.02 -17.98 20.59
C ASN A 95 -24.09 -19.50 20.58
#